data_AF-A0A6B3F5C6-F1
#
_entry.id   AF-A0A6B3F5C6-F1
#
_cell.length_a   1.000
_cell.length_b   1.000
_cell.length_c   1.000
_cell.angle_alpha   90.00
_cell.angle_beta   90.00
_cell.angle_gamma   90.00
#
_symmetry.space_group_name_H-M   'P 1'
#
loop_
_entity.id
_entity.type
_entity.pdbx_description
1 polymer ?
#
loop_
_entity_poly.entity_id
_entity_poly.type
_entity_poly.pdbx_seq_one_letter_code
_entity_poly.pdbx_strand_id
1 'polypeptide(L)'
;MGLPTAGPRDHRADGATARPGTGPAGRAVSGARWEGNARHRIRDLFADAGVRGWLHVAELRRPAACVTVDPDEPVPVGSVYKVPLMVAFCRLTDSGAIDPRQRVTLGAADR
;
A
#
# COMPACT_ATOMS: atom_id res chain seq x y z
N MET A 1 25.67 -4.48 -76.16
CA MET A 1 24.47 -4.59 -75.29
C MET A 1 24.95 -5.19 -73.96
N GLY A 2 24.86 -4.43 -72.86
CA GLY A 2 24.93 -4.95 -71.47
C GLY A 2 26.30 -5.28 -70.87
N LEU A 3 26.83 -4.38 -70.04
CA LEU A 3 27.65 -4.71 -68.86
C LEU A 3 27.23 -3.74 -67.73
N PRO A 4 26.81 -4.23 -66.55
CA PRO A 4 26.20 -3.40 -65.53
C PRO A 4 27.24 -2.70 -64.64
N THR A 5 26.93 -1.46 -64.26
CA THR A 5 27.66 -0.61 -63.33
C THR A 5 27.50 -1.10 -61.89
N ALA A 6 28.60 -1.15 -61.13
CA ALA A 6 28.61 -1.41 -59.70
C ALA A 6 27.92 -0.26 -58.93
N GLY A 7 26.75 -0.54 -58.34
CA GLY A 7 26.37 0.04 -57.04
C GLY A 7 27.00 -0.83 -55.95
N PRO A 8 27.42 -0.30 -54.78
CA PRO A 8 26.43 0.09 -53.77
C PRO A 8 26.88 1.20 -52.79
N ARG A 9 25.93 1.97 -52.23
CA ARG A 9 26.00 2.44 -50.83
C ARG A 9 24.59 2.49 -50.26
N ASP A 10 24.20 1.35 -49.70
CA ASP A 10 22.97 1.22 -48.93
C ASP A 10 23.24 1.78 -47.52
N HIS A 11 22.83 3.03 -47.27
CA HIS A 11 22.75 3.56 -45.91
C HIS A 11 21.53 2.94 -45.23
N ARG A 12 21.70 1.72 -44.75
CA ARG A 12 20.73 1.08 -43.87
C ARG A 12 20.86 1.67 -42.47
N ALA A 13 20.14 2.75 -42.24
CA ALA A 13 19.63 3.05 -40.92
C ALA A 13 18.57 2.00 -40.52
N ASP A 14 18.33 1.93 -39.21
CA ASP A 14 17.20 1.31 -38.53
C ASP A 14 17.27 -0.17 -38.17
N GLY A 15 17.10 -0.39 -36.87
CA GLY A 15 16.95 -1.71 -36.28
C GLY A 15 17.44 -1.85 -34.84
N ALA A 16 17.80 -0.77 -34.14
CA ALA A 16 17.92 -0.85 -32.69
C ALA A 16 16.51 -1.06 -32.10
N THR A 17 16.12 -2.31 -31.89
CA THR A 17 14.95 -2.67 -31.09
C THR A 17 15.11 -2.04 -29.72
N ALA A 18 14.46 -0.90 -29.53
CA ALA A 18 14.32 -0.26 -28.24
C ALA A 18 13.64 -1.26 -27.31
N ARG A 19 14.37 -1.72 -26.30
CA ARG A 19 13.77 -2.40 -25.15
C ARG A 19 12.66 -1.49 -24.63
N PRO A 20 11.44 -2.01 -24.34
CA PRO A 20 10.40 -1.18 -23.77
C PRO A 20 10.96 -0.55 -22.49
N GLY A 21 11.08 0.78 -22.52
CA GLY A 21 11.72 1.53 -21.46
C GLY A 21 11.00 1.27 -20.15
N THR A 22 11.75 0.88 -19.13
CA THR A 22 11.34 0.88 -17.73
C THR A 22 11.24 2.34 -17.24
N GLY A 23 10.41 3.14 -17.92
CA GLY A 23 10.16 4.53 -17.57
C GLY A 23 9.22 4.64 -16.37
N PRO A 24 9.19 5.80 -15.70
CA PRO A 24 8.31 6.05 -14.55
C PRO A 24 6.83 5.79 -14.87
N ALA A 25 6.42 6.00 -16.12
CA ALA A 25 5.06 5.72 -16.60
C ALA A 25 4.71 4.21 -16.61
N GLY A 26 5.63 3.33 -17.03
CA GLY A 26 5.41 1.88 -17.03
C GLY A 26 5.30 1.30 -15.62
N ARG A 27 6.09 1.85 -14.68
CA ARG A 27 6.01 1.50 -13.26
C ARG A 27 4.71 1.98 -12.61
N ALA A 28 4.23 3.17 -12.94
CA ALA A 28 2.97 3.73 -12.42
C ALA A 28 1.73 2.97 -12.91
N VAL A 29 1.68 2.59 -14.19
CA VAL A 29 0.55 1.82 -14.76
C VAL A 29 0.53 0.39 -14.25
N SER A 30 1.69 -0.24 -14.11
CA SER A 30 1.81 -1.53 -13.42
C SER A 30 1.30 -1.42 -11.98
N GLY A 31 1.67 -0.32 -11.31
CA GLY A 31 1.15 0.18 -10.03
C GLY A 31 -0.36 0.07 -9.86
N ALA A 32 -1.08 0.89 -10.62
CA ALA A 32 -2.53 0.98 -10.53
C ALA A 32 -3.24 -0.36 -10.87
N ARG A 33 -2.67 -1.16 -11.77
CA ARG A 33 -3.25 -2.46 -12.15
C ARG A 33 -3.15 -3.49 -11.03
N TRP A 34 -2.02 -3.57 -10.31
CA TRP A 34 -1.89 -4.51 -9.20
C TRP A 34 -2.78 -4.11 -8.03
N GLU A 35 -2.92 -2.80 -7.75
CA GLU A 35 -3.82 -2.28 -6.71
C GLU A 35 -5.28 -2.63 -7.01
N GLY A 36 -5.71 -2.47 -8.27
CA GLY A 36 -7.05 -2.85 -8.73
C GLY A 36 -7.32 -4.35 -8.60
N ASN A 37 -6.37 -5.21 -8.98
CA ASN A 37 -6.49 -6.66 -8.80
C ASN A 37 -6.56 -7.05 -7.33
N ALA A 38 -5.66 -6.50 -6.49
CA ALA A 38 -5.65 -6.76 -5.05
C ALA A 38 -6.98 -6.35 -4.40
N ARG A 39 -7.50 -5.16 -4.72
CA ARG A 39 -8.80 -4.68 -4.22
C ARG A 39 -9.94 -5.63 -4.58
N HIS A 40 -9.99 -6.12 -5.82
CA HIS A 40 -11.04 -7.07 -6.24
C HIS A 40 -10.97 -8.37 -5.43
N ARG A 41 -9.77 -8.97 -5.33
CA ARG A 41 -9.57 -10.21 -4.55
C ARG A 41 -9.95 -10.06 -3.07
N ILE A 42 -9.67 -8.91 -2.47
CA ILE A 42 -10.05 -8.63 -1.08
C ILE A 42 -11.59 -8.55 -0.93
N ARG A 43 -12.28 -7.91 -1.89
CA ARG A 43 -13.75 -7.86 -1.88
C ARG A 43 -14.36 -9.24 -2.03
N ASP A 44 -13.81 -10.07 -2.91
CA ASP A 44 -14.26 -11.46 -3.08
C ASP A 44 -14.07 -12.25 -1.78
N LEU A 45 -12.93 -12.09 -1.09
CA LEU A 45 -12.70 -12.71 0.22
C LEU A 45 -13.72 -12.28 1.29
N PHE A 46 -14.11 -11.01 1.33
CA PHE A 46 -15.16 -10.55 2.24
C PHE A 46 -16.54 -11.13 1.88
N ALA A 47 -16.86 -11.20 0.58
CA ALA A 47 -18.09 -11.79 0.09
C ALA A 47 -18.17 -13.30 0.41
N ASP A 48 -17.08 -14.03 0.18
CA ASP A 48 -16.96 -15.46 0.50
C ASP A 48 -17.10 -15.72 2.00
N ALA A 49 -16.59 -14.82 2.84
CA ALA A 49 -16.76 -14.89 4.29
C ALA A 49 -18.16 -14.45 4.78
N GLY A 50 -19.02 -13.92 3.90
CA GLY A 50 -20.35 -13.43 4.26
C GLY A 50 -20.32 -12.19 5.15
N VAL A 51 -19.26 -11.37 5.08
CA VAL A 51 -19.08 -10.18 5.93
C VAL A 51 -19.01 -8.90 5.09
N ARG A 52 -19.37 -7.77 5.71
CA ARG A 52 -18.95 -6.45 5.24
C ARG A 52 -17.55 -6.19 5.80
N GLY A 53 -16.60 -5.85 4.93
CA GLY A 53 -15.21 -5.63 5.33
C GLY A 53 -14.69 -4.28 4.86
N TRP A 54 -13.72 -3.77 5.62
CA TRP A 54 -13.03 -2.50 5.38
C TRP A 54 -11.53 -2.76 5.47
N LEU A 55 -10.75 -2.07 4.66
CA LEU A 55 -9.30 -2.25 4.66
C LEU A 55 -8.60 -0.96 4.26
N HIS A 56 -7.51 -0.66 4.97
CA HIS A 56 -6.49 0.25 4.50
C HIS A 56 -5.14 -0.40 4.76
N VAL A 57 -4.38 -0.67 3.70
CA VAL A 57 -3.00 -1.16 3.81
C VAL A 57 -2.10 -0.27 2.97
N ALA A 58 -0.96 0.12 3.53
CA ALA A 58 0.00 1.00 2.86
C ALA A 58 1.43 0.55 3.13
N GLU A 59 2.33 0.79 2.17
CA GLU A 59 3.77 0.61 2.39
C GLU A 59 4.27 1.65 3.40
N LEU A 60 4.84 1.22 4.52
CA LEU A 60 5.30 2.14 5.58
C LEU A 60 6.30 3.20 5.09
N ARG A 61 7.16 2.85 4.12
CA ARG A 61 8.16 3.77 3.55
C ARG A 61 7.63 4.55 2.35
N ARG A 62 6.49 4.17 1.79
CA ARG A 62 5.83 4.85 0.66
C ARG A 62 4.31 4.81 0.85
N PRO A 63 3.73 5.60 1.77
CA PRO A 63 2.33 5.48 2.12
C PRO A 63 1.35 5.68 0.96
N ALA A 64 1.77 6.38 -0.10
CA ALA A 64 1.00 6.52 -1.34
C ALA A 64 0.79 5.20 -2.09
N ALA A 65 1.68 4.21 -1.91
CA ALA A 65 1.50 2.85 -2.40
C ALA A 65 0.60 2.09 -1.40
N CYS A 66 -0.70 2.05 -1.71
CA CYS A 66 -1.72 1.54 -0.81
C CYS A 66 -2.82 0.79 -1.54
N VAL A 67 -3.53 -0.08 -0.80
CA VAL A 67 -4.77 -0.72 -1.24
C VAL A 67 -5.82 -0.44 -0.18
N THR A 68 -6.96 0.07 -0.62
CA THR A 68 -8.08 0.46 0.26
C THR A 68 -9.40 -0.15 -0.18
N VAL A 69 -10.26 -0.45 0.79
CA VAL A 69 -11.67 -0.83 0.64
C VAL A 69 -12.44 -0.01 1.65
N ASP A 70 -13.27 0.91 1.14
CA ASP A 70 -14.14 1.83 1.90
C ASP A 70 -13.43 2.48 3.11
N PRO A 71 -12.26 3.14 2.90
CA PRO A 71 -11.36 3.51 3.99
C PRO A 71 -11.89 4.59 4.94
N ASP A 72 -12.90 5.35 4.52
CA ASP A 72 -13.45 6.49 5.26
C ASP A 72 -14.75 6.14 6.02
N GLU A 73 -15.21 4.89 5.93
CA GLU A 73 -16.38 4.46 6.69
C GLU A 73 -16.04 4.32 8.19
N PRO A 74 -16.80 4.96 9.09
CA PRO A 74 -16.66 4.73 10.53
C PRO A 74 -17.01 3.28 10.90
N VAL A 75 -16.12 2.62 11.66
CA VAL A 75 -16.31 1.24 12.12
C VAL A 75 -16.12 1.12 13.64
N PRO A 76 -16.78 0.15 14.30
CA PRO A 76 -16.51 -0.15 15.70
C PRO A 76 -15.03 -0.51 15.91
N VAL A 77 -14.33 0.25 16.75
CA VAL A 77 -12.89 0.05 16.99
C VAL A 77 -12.57 -1.25 17.75
N GLY A 78 -13.56 -1.86 18.42
CA GLY A 78 -13.35 -3.04 19.27
C GLY A 78 -12.21 -2.81 20.26
N SER A 79 -11.36 -3.82 20.50
CA SER A 79 -10.17 -3.66 21.35
C SER A 79 -8.99 -2.91 20.70
N VAL A 80 -9.12 -2.42 19.46
CA VAL A 80 -8.05 -1.65 18.79
C VAL A 80 -7.83 -0.30 19.47
N TYR A 81 -8.83 0.22 20.21
CA TYR A 81 -8.68 1.44 21.03
C TYR A 81 -7.51 1.39 22.02
N LYS A 82 -7.06 0.20 22.41
CA LYS A 82 -5.92 0.03 23.33
C LYS A 82 -4.62 0.55 22.73
N VAL A 83 -4.48 0.61 21.41
CA VAL A 83 -3.29 1.17 20.74
C VAL A 83 -3.16 2.68 21.00
N PRO A 84 -4.14 3.54 20.66
CA PRO A 84 -4.06 4.96 21.01
C PRO A 84 -4.05 5.20 22.52
N LEU A 85 -4.71 4.35 23.32
CA LEU A 85 -4.61 4.39 24.78
C LEU A 85 -3.15 4.20 25.25
N MET A 86 -2.44 3.21 24.72
CA MET A 86 -1.03 2.97 25.04
C MET A 86 -0.15 4.13 24.59
N VAL A 87 -0.41 4.71 23.42
CA VAL A 87 0.30 5.91 22.95
C VAL A 87 0.12 7.07 23.93
N ALA A 88 -1.10 7.31 24.41
CA ALA A 88 -1.37 8.34 25.41
C ALA A 88 -0.66 8.04 26.74
N PHE A 89 -0.70 6.79 27.21
CA PHE A 89 0.00 6.36 28.42
C PHE A 89 1.52 6.59 28.33
N CYS A 90 2.16 6.21 27.22
CA CYS A 90 3.59 6.44 27.00
C CYS A 90 3.90 7.94 27.03
N ARG A 91 3.11 8.78 26.34
CA ARG A 91 3.32 10.24 26.36
C ARG A 91 3.19 10.84 27.75
N LEU A 92 2.22 10.38 28.54
CA LEU A 92 2.03 10.84 29.92
C LEU A 92 3.17 10.36 30.83
N THR A 93 3.63 9.13 30.64
CA THR A 93 4.81 8.59 31.31
C THR A 93 6.06 9.41 31.00
N ASP A 94 6.32 9.70 29.73
CA ASP A 94 7.49 10.47 29.28
C ASP A 94 7.46 11.90 29.83
N SER A 95 6.27 12.49 29.98
CA SER A 95 6.10 13.81 30.58
C SER A 95 6.21 13.82 32.11
N GLY A 96 6.28 12.65 32.75
CA GLY A 96 6.24 12.50 34.21
C GLY A 96 4.86 12.68 34.84
N ALA A 97 3.80 12.86 34.04
CA ALA A 97 2.42 12.98 34.53
C ALA A 97 1.87 11.66 35.09
N ILE A 98 2.42 10.52 34.66
CA ILE A 98 2.10 9.19 35.19
C ILE A 98 3.42 8.49 35.56
N ASP A 99 3.51 7.94 36.78
CA ASP A 99 4.55 6.96 37.10
C ASP A 99 4.10 5.59 36.60
N PRO A 100 4.77 4.99 35.59
CA PRO A 100 4.38 3.70 35.03
C PRO A 100 4.56 2.55 36.04
N ARG A 101 5.27 2.78 37.14
CA ARG A 101 5.49 1.80 38.21
C ARG A 101 4.49 1.95 39.35
N GLN A 102 3.63 2.97 39.30
CA GLN A 102 2.59 3.15 40.31
C GLN A 102 1.64 1.96 40.29
N ARG A 103 1.53 1.27 41.43
CA ARG A 103 0.57 0.16 41.57
C ARG A 103 -0.84 0.72 41.74
N VAL A 104 -1.78 0.13 41.01
CA VAL A 104 -3.22 0.40 41.14
C VAL A 104 -3.91 -0.85 41.64
N THR A 105 -4.64 -0.74 42.75
CA THR A 105 -5.48 -1.82 43.29
C THR A 105 -6.91 -1.55 42.87
N LEU A 106 -7.53 -2.50 42.15
CA LEU A 106 -8.94 -2.43 41.76
C LEU A 106 -9.76 -3.24 42.75
N GLY A 107 -10.61 -2.58 43.52
CA GLY A 107 -11.57 -3.20 44.42
C GLY A 107 -12.78 -3.76 43.67
N ALA A 108 -13.60 -4.55 44.37
CA ALA A 108 -14.84 -5.08 43.79
C ALA A 108 -15.85 -3.98 43.43
N ALA A 109 -15.81 -2.83 44.13
CA ALA A 109 -16.66 -1.68 43.85
C ALA A 109 -16.19 -0.84 42.64
N ASP A 110 -14.98 -1.09 42.12
CA ASP A 110 -14.36 -0.32 41.03
C ASP A 110 -14.51 -0.99 39.66
N ARG A 111 -15.33 -2.04 39.56
CA ARG A 111 -15.53 -2.86 38.35
C ARG A 111 -16.87 -2.61 37.69
#